data_AF-A0A7Z8E1R7-F1
#
_entry.id   AF-A0A7Z8E1R7-F1
#
_cell.length_a   1.000
_cell.length_b   1.000
_cell.length_c   1.000
_cell.angle_alpha   90.00
_cell.angle_beta   90.00
_cell.angle_gamma   90.00
#
_symmetry.space_group_name_H-M   'P 1'
#
loop_
_entity.id
_entity.type
_entity.pdbx_description
1 polymer ?
#
loop_
_entity_poly.entity_id
_entity_poly.type
_entity_poly.pdbx_seq_one_letter_code
_entity_poly.pdbx_strand_id
1 'polypeptide(L)' 'FKLRLNQGINLAPSKFEAWFLTTEHTEEDIDRTLEAADYAFSKMK' A
#
# COMPACT_ATOMS: atom_id res chain seq x y z
N PHE A 1 7.22 3.69 1.45
CA PHE A 1 7.53 2.29 1.08
C PHE A 1 7.64 1.41 2.31
N LYS A 2 8.69 1.56 3.14
CA LYS A 2 8.92 0.70 4.33
C LYS A 2 7.76 0.68 5.34
N LEU A 3 7.10 1.81 5.60
CA LEU A 3 5.95 1.88 6.52
C LEU A 3 4.75 1.04 6.05
N ARG A 4 4.46 1.04 4.74
CA ARG A 4 3.40 0.22 4.14
C ARG A 4 3.81 -1.26 4.05
N LEU A 5 5.08 -1.54 3.77
CA LEU A 5 5.62 -2.90 3.79
C LEU A 5 5.47 -3.57 5.17
N ASN A 6 5.69 -2.83 6.25
CA ASN A 6 5.46 -3.33 7.61
C ASN A 6 3.99 -3.63 7.94
N GLN A 7 3.05 -3.07 7.17
CA GLN A 7 1.62 -3.37 7.23
C GLN A 7 1.21 -4.52 6.28
N GLY A 8 2.20 -5.20 5.66
CA GLY A 8 1.95 -6.29 4.72
C GLY A 8 1.68 -5.85 3.28
N ILE A 9 1.78 -4.55 2.97
CA ILE A 9 1.52 -4.01 1.63
C ILE A 9 2.84 -3.83 0.87
N ASN A 10 3.11 -4.72 -0.08
CA ASN A 10 4.33 -4.71 -0.88
C ASN A 10 4.17 -3.86 -2.14
N LEU A 11 4.57 -2.60 -2.05
CA LEU A 11 4.60 -1.69 -3.21
C LEU A 11 6.00 -1.60 -3.78
N ALA A 12 6.05 -1.43 -5.10
CA ALA A 12 7.26 -1.13 -5.84
C ALA A 12 8.08 -0.04 -5.12
N PRO A 13 9.37 -0.27 -4.80
CA PRO A 13 10.17 0.62 -3.97
C PRO A 13 10.68 1.86 -4.74
N SER A 14 9.94 2.31 -5.75
CA SER A 14 10.24 3.44 -6.60
C SER A 14 8.99 4.27 -6.84
N LYS A 15 9.14 5.60 -6.84
CA LYS A 15 8.06 6.52 -7.24
C LYS A 15 7.83 6.58 -8.76
N PHE A 16 8.71 5.95 -9.54
CA PHE A 16 8.69 5.93 -11.00
C PHE A 16 8.18 4.60 -11.57
N GLU A 17 7.77 3.68 -10.70
CA GLU A 17 7.21 2.39 -11.08
C GLU A 17 5.69 2.41 -10.93
N ALA A 18 5.01 1.77 -11.89
CA ALA A 18 3.58 1.57 -11.84
C ALA A 18 3.20 0.53 -10.79
N TRP A 19 1.96 0.60 -10.30
CA TRP A 19 1.34 -0.46 -9.51
C TRP A 19 0.45 -1.29 -10.40
N PHE A 20 0.35 -2.58 -10.10
CA PHE A 20 -0.45 -3.53 -10.85
C PHE A 20 -1.53 -4.11 -9.95
N LEU A 21 -2.74 -4.24 -10.48
CA LEU A 21 -3.86 -4.93 -9.86
C LEU A 21 -4.07 -6.26 -10.57
N THR A 22 -4.55 -7.26 -9.83
CA THR A 22 -4.97 -8.55 -10.38
C THR A 22 -6.46 -8.75 -10.13
N THR A 23 -7.07 -9.69 -10.84
CA THR A 23 -8.49 -10.06 -10.62
C THR A 23 -8.74 -10.71 -9.27
N GLU A 24 -7.69 -11.09 -8.53
CA GLU A 24 -7.79 -11.63 -7.18
C GLU A 24 -7.93 -10.54 -6.12
N HIS A 25 -7.61 -9.28 -6.44
CA HIS A 25 -7.80 -8.18 -5.50
C HIS A 25 -9.29 -7.92 -5.29
N THR A 26 -9.71 -8.03 -4.04
CA THR A 26 -11.08 -7.76 -3.58
C THR A 26 -11.22 -6.31 -3.09
N GLU A 27 -12.45 -5.86 -2.85
CA GLU A 27 -12.69 -4.57 -2.18
C GLU A 27 -12.04 -4.51 -0.79
N GLU A 28 -12.05 -5.61 -0.04
CA GLU A 28 -11.39 -5.68 1.27
C GLU A 28 -9.88 -5.45 1.17
N ASP A 29 -9.23 -5.96 0.12
CA ASP A 29 -7.79 -5.71 -0.11
C ASP A 29 -7.51 -4.22 -0.39
N ILE A 30 -8.44 -3.54 -1.06
CA ILE A 30 -8.35 -2.10 -1.34
C ILE A 30 -8.51 -1.32 -0.03
N ASP A 31 -9.54 -1.61 0.76
CA ASP A 31 -9.81 -0.95 2.03
C ASP A 31 -8.62 -1.09 2.99
N ARG A 32 -8.09 -2.31 3.14
CA ARG A 32 -6.89 -2.57 3.96
C ARG A 32 -5.67 -1.82 3.44
N THR A 33 -5.53 -1.68 2.11
CA THR A 33 -4.43 -0.92 1.51
C THR A 33 -4.55 0.57 1.80
N LEU A 34 -5.77 1.12 1.80
CA LEU A 34 -6.04 2.53 2.15
C LEU A 34 -5.72 2.80 3.63
N GLU A 35 -6.16 1.93 4.54
CA GLU A 35 -5.83 2.05 5.98
C GLU A 35 -4.32 2.05 6.22
N ALA A 36 -3.59 1.15 5.54
CA ALA A 36 -2.13 1.09 5.62
C ALA A 36 -1.46 2.36 5.05
N ALA A 37 -2.05 2.96 4.01
CA ALA A 37 -1.59 4.22 3.46
C ALA A 37 -1.80 5.38 4.44
N ASP A 38 -2.99 5.50 5.02
CA ASP A 38 -3.32 6.52 6.02
C ASP A 38 -2.42 6.40 7.26
N TYR A 39 -2.21 5.17 7.75
CA TYR A 39 -1.24 4.91 8.81
C TYR A 39 0.15 5.40 8.43
N ALA A 40 0.64 5.05 7.24
CA ALA A 40 1.97 5.46 6.79
C ALA A 40 2.09 6.98 6.69
N PHE A 41 1.08 7.67 6.15
CA PHE A 41 1.06 9.13 6.09
C PHE A 41 1.00 9.78 7.47
N SER A 42 0.24 9.22 8.43
CA SER A 42 0.19 9.72 9.81
C SER A 42 1.54 9.64 10.55
N LYS A 43 2.43 8.74 10.11
CA LYS A 43 3.78 8.56 10.66
C LYS A 43 4.84 9.36 9.92
N MET A 44 4.49 9.99 8.80
CA MET A 44 5.35 10.91 8.07
C MET A 44 5.10 12.31 8.65
N LYS A 45 6.18 12.97 9.08
CA LYS A 45 6.15 14.39 9.48
C LYS A 45 6.18 15.29 8.27
#